data_AF-A0AAF0PWX0-F1
#
_entry.id   AF-A0AAF0PWX0-F1
#
_cell.length_a   1.000
_cell.length_b   1.000
_cell.length_c   1.000
_cell.angle_alpha   90.00
_cell.angle_beta   90.00
_cell.angle_gamma   90.00
#
_symmetry.space_group_name_H-M   'P 1'
#
loop_
_entity.id
_entity.type
_entity.pdbx_description
1 polymer ?
#
loop_
_entity_poly.entity_id
_entity_poly.type
_entity_poly.pdbx_seq_one_letter_code
_entity_poly.pdbx_strand_id
1 'polypeptide(L)'
;MGYHYLPIHLKSCFLHIGTFPESNEIDTWTLIRLWVAEGFLKSDKLRGPEEVAEECLEDLVSRNLIMVTRKKVDGRIKSCSMHELLRHLSVREAEKEKLLNVITNNEVPNFSAANEQSAPNFSLHPSISLEKFMMSSQVVRSLYLFKEPTGKTSKFKALRVLAIPKSSFIFRLT
;
A
#
# COMPACT_ATOMS: atom_id res chain seq x y z
N MET A 1 -2.22 -11.60 -20.32
CA MET A 1 -2.35 -10.23 -19.77
C MET A 1 -1.30 -10.08 -18.68
N GLY A 2 -0.36 -9.13 -18.81
CA GLY A 2 0.75 -8.95 -17.88
C GLY A 2 0.82 -7.53 -17.34
N TYR A 3 1.48 -7.34 -16.19
CA TYR A 3 1.72 -6.05 -15.54
C TYR A 3 2.24 -4.96 -16.49
N HIS A 4 3.06 -5.33 -17.48
CA HIS A 4 3.62 -4.39 -18.45
C HIS A 4 2.58 -3.73 -19.37
N TYR A 5 1.41 -4.35 -19.55
CA TYR A 5 0.30 -3.79 -20.34
C TYR A 5 -0.65 -2.92 -19.51
N LEU A 6 -0.38 -2.80 -18.21
CA LEU A 6 -1.18 -1.97 -17.32
C LEU A 6 -0.84 -0.49 -17.55
N PRO A 7 -1.85 0.39 -17.72
CA PRO A 7 -1.63 1.83 -17.78
C PRO A 7 -0.80 2.32 -16.59
N ILE A 8 0.07 3.29 -16.82
CA ILE A 8 1.03 3.75 -15.82
C ILE A 8 0.38 4.25 -14.53
N HIS A 9 -0.83 4.83 -14.64
CA HIS A 9 -1.58 5.33 -13.48
C HIS A 9 -2.16 4.22 -12.60
N LEU A 10 -2.37 3.01 -13.14
CA LEU A 10 -2.88 1.86 -12.37
C LEU A 10 -1.76 1.03 -11.76
N LYS A 11 -0.52 1.16 -12.24
CA LYS A 11 0.63 0.35 -11.79
C LYS A 11 0.90 0.50 -10.30
N SER A 12 1.05 1.73 -9.81
CA SER A 12 1.34 1.97 -8.38
C SER A 12 0.20 1.48 -7.48
N CYS A 13 -1.06 1.71 -7.87
CA CYS A 13 -2.21 1.22 -7.12
C CYS A 13 -2.29 -0.30 -7.11
N PHE A 14 -2.05 -0.97 -8.25
CA PHE A 14 -2.00 -2.43 -8.34
C PHE A 14 -0.88 -3.04 -7.48
N LEU A 15 0.32 -2.47 -7.55
CA LEU A 15 1.45 -2.89 -6.72
C LEU A 15 1.14 -2.72 -5.22
N HIS A 16 0.53 -1.60 -4.86
CA HIS A 16 0.15 -1.32 -3.48
C HIS A 16 -0.91 -2.28 -2.94
N ILE A 17 -1.94 -2.66 -3.71
CA ILE A 17 -2.95 -3.63 -3.22
C ILE A 17 -2.32 -5.00 -2.94
N GLY A 18 -1.35 -5.44 -3.75
CA GLY A 18 -0.67 -6.73 -3.54
C GLY A 18 0.10 -6.83 -2.22
N THR A 19 0.34 -5.69 -1.57
CA THR A 19 0.95 -5.64 -0.24
C THR A 19 0.04 -6.06 0.90
N PHE A 20 -1.28 -6.00 0.67
CA PHE A 20 -2.24 -6.38 1.68
C PHE A 20 -2.16 -7.90 1.91
N PRO A 21 -2.30 -8.36 3.16
CA PRO A 21 -2.25 -9.78 3.49
C PRO A 21 -3.36 -10.56 2.77
N GLU A 22 -3.10 -11.84 2.53
CA GLU A 22 -3.93 -12.76 1.73
C GLU A 22 -5.36 -12.94 2.25
N SER A 23 -5.61 -12.56 3.50
CA SER A 23 -6.95 -12.53 4.09
C SER A 23 -7.25 -11.14 4.65
N ASN A 24 -8.03 -10.39 3.88
CA ASN A 24 -9.32 -9.85 4.30
C ASN A 24 -9.79 -8.86 3.23
N GLU A 25 -11.09 -8.91 3.00
CA GLU A 25 -11.87 -7.79 2.48
C GLU A 25 -11.21 -6.43 2.85
N ILE A 26 -10.72 -5.71 1.84
CA ILE A 26 -10.04 -4.43 1.97
C ILE A 26 -11.11 -3.34 1.93
N ASP A 27 -11.17 -2.51 2.96
CA ASP A 27 -12.03 -1.33 2.96
C ASP A 27 -11.56 -0.33 1.89
N THR A 28 -12.44 -0.04 0.95
CA THR A 28 -12.13 0.79 -0.21
C THR A 28 -11.83 2.24 0.18
N TRP A 29 -12.50 2.77 1.21
CA TRP A 29 -12.27 4.14 1.66
C TRP A 29 -10.86 4.33 2.23
N THR A 30 -10.41 3.36 3.02
CA THR A 30 -9.04 3.30 3.55
C THR A 30 -8.02 3.22 2.40
N LEU A 31 -8.27 2.35 1.42
CA LEU A 31 -7.39 2.18 0.27
C LEU A 31 -7.24 3.47 -0.56
N ILE A 32 -8.35 4.15 -0.85
CA ILE A 32 -8.38 5.44 -1.55
C ILE A 32 -7.53 6.49 -0.80
N ARG A 33 -7.76 6.65 0.51
CA ARG A 33 -7.00 7.62 1.32
C ARG A 33 -5.51 7.31 1.36
N LEU A 34 -5.13 6.03 1.33
CA LEU A 34 -3.74 5.63 1.23
C LEU A 34 -3.13 6.06 -0.10
N TRP A 35 -3.78 5.78 -1.22
CA TRP A 35 -3.27 6.20 -2.53
C TRP A 35 -3.11 7.71 -2.67
N VAL A 36 -4.07 8.47 -2.11
CA VAL A 36 -3.99 9.94 -2.06
C VAL A 36 -2.82 10.39 -1.17
N ALA A 37 -2.63 9.78 0.01
CA ALA A 37 -1.55 10.14 0.93
C ALA A 37 -0.16 9.85 0.33
N GLU A 38 -0.01 8.71 -0.35
CA GLU A 38 1.19 8.32 -1.08
C GLU A 38 1.44 9.20 -2.31
N GLY A 39 0.38 9.76 -2.90
CA GLY A 39 0.47 10.55 -4.12
C GLY A 39 0.72 9.68 -5.35
N PHE A 40 0.21 8.45 -5.37
CA PHE A 40 0.29 7.57 -6.54
C PHE A 40 -0.45 8.11 -7.75
N LEU A 41 -1.47 8.91 -7.50
CA LEU A 41 -2.38 9.44 -8.49
C LEU A 41 -1.94 10.84 -8.88
N LYS A 42 -1.96 11.14 -10.18
CA LYS A 42 -1.70 12.48 -10.67
C LYS A 42 -2.83 13.40 -10.24
N SER A 43 -2.49 14.60 -9.77
CA SER A 43 -3.46 15.64 -9.48
C SER A 43 -4.18 16.04 -10.77
N ASP A 44 -5.50 15.94 -10.76
CA ASP A 44 -6.36 16.57 -11.75
C ASP A 44 -6.75 17.97 -11.24
N LYS A 45 -6.81 18.96 -12.14
CA LYS A 45 -7.24 20.32 -11.76
C LYS A 45 -8.76 20.43 -11.62
N LEU A 46 -9.50 19.51 -12.22
CA LEU A 46 -10.96 19.55 -12.28
C LEU A 46 -11.62 18.59 -11.28
N ARG A 47 -10.90 17.57 -10.81
CA ARG A 47 -11.42 16.49 -9.96
C ARG A 47 -10.64 16.37 -8.65
N GLY A 48 -11.32 15.91 -7.61
CA GLY A 48 -10.70 15.67 -6.31
C GLY A 48 -9.72 14.49 -6.34
N PRO A 49 -8.68 14.46 -5.50
CA PRO A 49 -7.73 13.33 -5.48
C PRO A 49 -8.40 12.01 -5.07
N GLU A 50 -9.43 12.05 -4.22
CA GLU A 50 -10.25 10.89 -3.87
C GLU A 50 -11.11 10.39 -5.04
N GLU A 51 -11.62 11.29 -5.89
CA GLU A 51 -12.40 10.95 -7.08
C GLU A 51 -11.53 10.23 -8.12
N VAL A 52 -10.33 10.76 -8.36
CA VAL A 52 -9.32 10.12 -9.22
C VAL A 52 -8.92 8.73 -8.68
N ALA A 53 -8.91 8.56 -7.35
CA ALA A 53 -8.63 7.28 -6.71
C ALA A 53 -9.78 6.28 -6.86
N GLU A 54 -11.03 6.75 -6.76
CA GLU A 54 -12.23 5.93 -6.95
C GLU A 54 -12.30 5.42 -8.40
N GLU A 55 -12.02 6.27 -9.40
CA GLU A 55 -11.91 5.83 -10.80
C GLU A 55 -10.79 4.81 -11.02
N CYS A 56 -9.62 5.02 -10.40
CA CYS A 56 -8.52 4.06 -10.46
C CYS A 56 -8.93 2.69 -9.90
N LEU A 57 -9.74 2.67 -8.84
CA LEU A 57 -10.27 1.42 -8.27
C LEU A 57 -11.24 0.74 -9.24
N GLU A 58 -12.16 1.50 -9.83
CA GLU A 58 -13.12 0.99 -10.81
C GLU A 58 -12.42 0.41 -12.05
N ASP A 59 -11.34 1.04 -12.50
CA ASP A 59 -10.51 0.54 -13.59
C ASP A 59 -9.78 -0.78 -13.26
N LEU A 60 -9.35 -0.94 -12.01
CA LEU A 60 -8.77 -2.21 -11.56
C LEU A 60 -9.85 -3.31 -11.49
N VAL A 61 -11.08 -2.98 -11.08
CA VAL A 61 -12.21 -3.91 -11.08
C VAL A 61 -12.61 -4.30 -12.51
N SER A 62 -12.76 -3.33 -13.42
CA SER A 62 -13.19 -3.57 -14.80
C SER A 62 -12.22 -4.46 -15.58
N ARG A 63 -10.93 -4.44 -15.19
CA ARG A 63 -9.86 -5.29 -15.73
C ARG A 63 -9.72 -6.63 -15.01
N ASN A 64 -10.58 -6.94 -14.04
CA ASN A 64 -10.52 -8.13 -13.19
C ASN A 64 -9.19 -8.26 -12.42
N LEU A 65 -8.57 -7.14 -12.06
CA LEU A 65 -7.33 -7.12 -11.27
C LEU A 65 -7.61 -7.13 -9.76
N ILE A 66 -8.84 -6.75 -9.39
CA ILE A 66 -9.39 -6.88 -8.05
C ILE A 66 -10.87 -7.28 -8.16
N MET A 67 -11.38 -7.95 -7.14
CA MET A 67 -12.77 -8.35 -7.02
C MET A 67 -13.50 -7.43 -6.05
N VAL A 68 -14.75 -7.09 -6.37
CA VAL A 68 -15.65 -6.43 -5.43
C VAL A 68 -16.20 -7.46 -4.46
N THR A 69 -15.99 -7.23 -3.16
CA THR A 69 -16.50 -8.12 -2.10
C THR A 69 -17.79 -7.60 -1.49
N ARG A 70 -17.94 -6.27 -1.34
CA ARG A 70 -19.21 -5.64 -0.94
C ARG A 70 -19.43 -4.33 -1.66
N LYS A 71 -20.71 -3.99 -1.84
CA LYS A 71 -21.17 -2.69 -2.31
C LYS A 71 -21.95 -1.98 -1.21
N LYS A 72 -21.96 -0.65 -1.25
CA LYS A 72 -22.83 0.22 -0.46
C LYS A 72 -24.24 0.25 -1.06
N VAL A 73 -25.19 0.84 -0.34
CA VAL A 73 -26.57 1.02 -0.80
C VAL A 73 -26.65 1.89 -2.07
N ASP A 74 -25.73 2.84 -2.21
CA ASP A 74 -25.61 3.72 -3.38
C ASP A 74 -24.92 3.05 -4.59
N GLY A 75 -24.56 1.77 -4.50
CA GLY A 75 -23.89 1.01 -5.55
C GLY A 75 -22.37 1.13 -5.59
N ARG A 76 -21.77 2.05 -4.81
CA ARG A 76 -20.32 2.22 -4.73
C ARG A 76 -19.64 1.01 -4.09
N ILE A 77 -18.37 0.80 -4.43
CA ILE A 77 -17.57 -0.30 -3.89
C ILE A 77 -17.29 0.01 -2.41
N LYS A 78 -17.80 -0.85 -1.51
CA LYS A 78 -17.52 -0.76 -0.08
C LYS A 78 -16.18 -1.41 0.24
N SER A 79 -15.94 -2.55 -0.40
CA SER A 79 -14.73 -3.31 -0.17
C SER A 79 -14.36 -4.17 -1.38
N CYS A 80 -13.08 -4.50 -1.46
CA CYS A 80 -12.53 -5.33 -2.52
C CYS A 80 -11.51 -6.35 -2.00
N SER A 81 -11.12 -7.31 -2.84
CA SER A 81 -10.03 -8.24 -2.58
C SER A 81 -9.20 -8.48 -3.85
N MET A 82 -7.96 -8.93 -3.69
CA MET A 82 -7.10 -9.33 -4.81
C MET A 82 -6.92 -10.84 -4.80
N HIS A 83 -7.02 -11.47 -5.96
CA HIS A 83 -6.73 -12.90 -6.11
C HIS A 83 -5.26 -13.20 -5.75
N GLU A 84 -5.02 -14.36 -5.14
CA GLU A 84 -3.68 -14.83 -4.76
C GLU A 84 -2.67 -14.77 -5.91
N LEU A 85 -3.05 -15.22 -7.12
CA LEU A 85 -2.17 -15.17 -8.30
C LEU A 85 -1.78 -13.75 -8.70
N LEU A 86 -2.73 -12.80 -8.64
CA LEU A 86 -2.47 -11.39 -8.94
C LEU A 86 -1.64 -10.73 -7.85
N ARG A 87 -1.83 -11.16 -6.60
CA ARG A 87 -1.02 -10.74 -5.46
C ARG A 87 0.42 -11.20 -5.62
N HIS A 88 0.67 -12.47 -5.97
CA HIS A 88 2.01 -12.98 -6.26
C HIS A 88 2.67 -12.23 -7.42
N LEU A 89 1.91 -11.93 -8.49
CA LEU A 89 2.40 -11.10 -9.59
C LEU A 89 2.76 -9.69 -9.10
N SER A 90 1.89 -9.07 -8.31
CA SER A 90 2.08 -7.73 -7.76
C SER A 90 3.33 -7.63 -6.89
N VAL A 91 3.52 -8.55 -5.95
CA VAL A 91 4.73 -8.61 -5.10
C VAL A 91 5.99 -8.76 -5.95
N ARG A 92 5.98 -9.70 -6.90
CA ARG A 92 7.13 -9.95 -7.79
C ARG A 92 7.51 -8.72 -8.62
N GLU A 93 6.54 -8.01 -9.17
CA GLU A 93 6.81 -6.81 -9.97
C GLU A 93 7.25 -5.63 -9.09
N ALA A 94 6.74 -5.53 -7.87
CA ALA A 94 7.13 -4.48 -6.95
C ALA A 94 8.57 -4.60 -6.46
N GLU A 95 9.06 -5.82 -6.24
CA GLU A 95 10.45 -6.11 -5.91
C GLU A 95 11.38 -5.70 -7.06
N LYS A 96 10.99 -5.99 -8.31
CA LYS A 96 11.76 -5.57 -9.50
C LYS A 96 11.84 -4.05 -9.65
N GLU A 97 10.72 -3.37 -9.42
CA GLU A 97 10.63 -1.90 -9.47
C GLU A 97 11.30 -1.24 -8.25
N LYS A 98 11.78 -2.03 -7.27
CA LYS A 98 12.34 -1.57 -5.99
C LYS A 98 11.40 -0.63 -5.22
N LEU A 99 10.09 -0.83 -5.42
CA LEU A 99 9.05 -0.02 -4.77
C LEU A 99 8.73 -0.61 -3.39
N LEU A 100 8.68 -1.93 -3.25
CA LEU A 100 8.21 -2.59 -2.02
C LEU A 100 9.29 -3.48 -1.40
N ASN A 101 9.52 -3.33 -0.09
CA ASN A 101 10.21 -4.32 0.73
C ASN A 101 9.17 -4.98 1.64
N VAL A 102 8.60 -6.08 1.18
CA VAL A 102 7.60 -6.84 1.93
C VAL A 102 8.34 -7.79 2.87
N ILE A 103 8.22 -7.59 4.17
CA ILE A 103 8.88 -8.43 5.19
C ILE A 103 7.82 -9.35 5.76
N THR A 104 7.74 -10.58 5.25
CA THR A 104 6.70 -11.53 5.65
C THR A 104 7.11 -12.45 6.80
N ASN A 105 8.38 -12.49 7.20
CA ASN A 105 8.90 -13.37 8.27
C ASN A 105 9.83 -12.60 9.22
N ASN A 106 10.11 -13.18 10.40
CA ASN A 106 10.97 -12.65 11.49
C ASN A 106 12.42 -12.28 11.08
N GLU A 107 12.75 -12.31 9.79
CA GLU A 107 14.02 -11.92 9.22
C GLU A 107 14.08 -10.39 9.12
N VAL A 108 15.04 -9.81 9.83
CA VAL A 108 15.33 -8.38 9.72
C VAL A 108 16.01 -8.16 8.37
N PRO A 109 15.46 -7.34 7.46
CA PRO A 109 16.12 -7.09 6.19
C PRO A 109 17.41 -6.32 6.45
N ASN A 110 18.47 -6.70 5.75
CA ASN A 110 19.71 -5.94 5.73
C ASN A 110 19.51 -4.76 4.77
N PHE A 111 19.16 -3.59 5.31
CA PHE A 111 18.88 -2.37 4.53
C PHE A 111 20.14 -1.64 4.00
N SER A 112 21.28 -2.32 3.97
CA SER A 112 22.51 -1.76 3.43
C SER A 112 22.44 -1.72 1.90
N ALA A 113 22.20 -0.50 1.36
CA ALA A 113 22.39 -0.07 -0.03
C ALA A 113 21.13 0.28 -0.86
N ALA A 114 20.17 1.02 -0.31
CA ALA A 114 19.23 1.78 -1.13
C ALA A 114 19.70 3.23 -1.30
N ASN A 115 20.25 3.57 -2.47
CA ASN A 115 20.66 4.93 -2.83
C ASN A 115 19.50 5.93 -2.72
N GLU A 116 19.79 7.12 -2.19
CA GLU A 116 18.86 8.17 -1.73
C GLU A 116 17.94 8.80 -2.80
N GLN A 117 18.02 8.41 -4.07
CA GLN A 117 17.41 9.15 -5.19
C GLN A 117 16.24 8.45 -5.90
N SER A 118 15.78 7.30 -5.42
CA SER A 118 14.53 6.68 -5.89
C SER A 118 13.62 6.40 -4.69
N ALA A 119 12.48 7.07 -4.59
CA ALA A 119 11.53 6.94 -3.48
C ALA A 119 10.27 6.15 -3.90
N PRO A 120 9.51 5.49 -2.98
CA PRO A 120 9.75 5.29 -1.54
C PRO A 120 9.66 3.81 -1.10
N ASN A 121 10.61 3.37 -0.26
CA ASN A 121 10.58 2.03 0.34
C ASN A 121 9.37 1.89 1.27
N PHE A 122 8.34 1.18 0.81
CA PHE A 122 7.22 0.75 1.63
C PHE A 122 7.65 -0.44 2.50
N SER A 123 7.30 -0.41 3.78
CA SER A 123 7.53 -1.54 4.68
C SER A 123 6.21 -2.03 5.26
N LEU A 124 5.99 -3.34 5.14
CA LEU A 124 4.77 -4.03 5.51
C LEU A 124 5.16 -5.10 6.48
N HIS A 125 4.51 -5.12 7.64
CA HIS A 125 4.92 -6.02 8.69
C HIS A 125 3.73 -6.77 9.34
N PRO A 126 3.63 -8.10 9.18
CA PRO A 126 2.59 -8.91 9.82
C PRO A 126 2.78 -9.25 11.32
N SER A 127 3.99 -9.13 11.90
CA SER A 127 4.28 -9.73 13.23
C SER A 127 5.52 -9.28 14.05
N ILE A 128 6.32 -8.30 13.64
CA ILE A 128 7.59 -7.89 14.28
C ILE A 128 7.30 -6.73 15.23
N SER A 129 7.92 -6.81 16.41
CA SER A 129 8.03 -5.70 17.35
C SER A 129 8.62 -4.47 16.65
N LEU A 130 7.83 -3.40 16.59
CA LEU A 130 8.24 -2.12 15.99
C LEU A 130 9.64 -1.69 16.41
N GLU A 131 10.01 -1.94 17.67
CA GLU A 131 11.32 -1.60 18.21
C GLU A 131 12.49 -2.21 17.42
N LYS A 132 12.39 -3.46 16.95
CA LYS A 132 13.48 -4.13 16.21
C LYS A 132 13.66 -3.55 14.79
N PHE A 133 12.57 -3.07 14.19
CA PHE A 133 12.55 -2.40 12.89
C PHE A 133 12.95 -0.92 12.99
N MET A 134 12.48 -0.24 14.05
CA MET A 134 12.84 1.14 14.37
C MET A 134 14.36 1.33 14.55
N MET A 135 15.04 0.28 15.02
CA MET A 135 16.50 0.29 15.20
C MET A 135 17.29 0.08 13.90
N SER A 136 16.65 -0.31 12.78
CA SER A 136 17.35 -0.73 11.55
C SER A 136 17.12 0.16 10.32
N SER A 137 16.15 1.08 10.29
CA SER A 137 15.86 1.86 9.08
C SER A 137 15.57 3.34 9.31
N GLN A 138 16.40 4.21 8.71
CA GLN A 138 16.17 5.66 8.63
C GLN A 138 15.54 6.12 7.31
N VAL A 139 15.29 5.20 6.38
CA VAL A 139 14.91 5.50 4.98
C VAL A 139 13.44 5.14 4.65
N VAL A 140 12.68 4.64 5.63
CA VAL A 140 11.28 4.22 5.43
C VAL A 140 10.39 5.45 5.36
N ARG A 141 9.75 5.62 4.20
CA ARG A 141 8.81 6.73 3.93
C ARG A 141 7.36 6.37 4.26
N SER A 142 6.98 5.09 4.13
CA SER A 142 5.61 4.66 4.38
C SER A 142 5.60 3.30 5.08
N LEU A 143 4.90 3.23 6.22
CA LEU A 143 4.80 2.06 7.09
C LEU A 143 3.32 1.66 7.26
N TYR A 144 2.99 0.43 6.88
CA TYR A 144 1.64 -0.12 7.09
C TYR A 144 1.69 -1.27 8.09
N LEU A 145 0.89 -1.16 9.14
CA LEU A 145 0.79 -2.14 10.21
C LEU A 145 -0.58 -2.82 10.14
N PHE A 146 -0.59 -4.10 9.77
CA PHE A 146 -1.82 -4.90 9.67
C PHE A 146 -2.21 -5.60 10.99
N LYS A 147 -1.38 -5.42 12.02
CA LYS A 147 -1.59 -5.85 13.40
C LYS A 147 -1.22 -4.69 14.33
N GLU A 148 -1.95 -4.52 15.43
CA GLU A 148 -1.63 -3.47 16.40
C GLU A 148 -0.21 -3.67 16.94
N PRO A 149 0.61 -2.62 16.92
CA PRO A 149 1.96 -2.71 17.43
C PRO A 149 1.97 -2.78 18.95
N THR A 150 2.71 -3.74 19.50
CA THR A 150 3.06 -3.77 20.92
C THR A 150 4.37 -2.99 21.11
N GLY A 151 4.32 -1.68 21.39
CA GLY A 151 5.51 -0.87 21.65
C GLY A 151 5.34 0.65 21.45
N LYS A 152 6.31 1.45 21.92
CA LYS A 152 6.31 2.92 21.79
C LYS A 152 6.76 3.36 20.39
N THR A 153 5.97 4.21 19.72
CA THR A 153 6.22 4.76 18.37
C THR A 153 6.97 6.10 18.41
N SER A 154 8.12 6.17 19.07
CA SER A 154 8.90 7.42 19.13
C SER A 154 10.22 7.28 18.39
N LYS A 155 10.29 7.91 17.20
CA LYS A 155 11.48 8.33 16.39
C LYS A 155 11.38 7.88 14.93
N PHE A 156 10.62 8.60 14.11
CA PHE A 156 10.78 8.59 12.66
C PHE A 156 11.17 9.99 12.19
N LYS A 157 12.25 10.11 11.41
CA LYS A 157 12.67 11.38 10.80
C LYS A 157 12.25 11.52 9.32
N ALA A 158 11.95 10.41 8.64
CA ALA A 158 11.65 10.36 7.21
C ALA A 158 10.28 9.73 6.87
N LEU A 159 9.52 9.33 7.90
CA LEU A 159 8.21 8.69 7.70
C LEU A 159 7.18 9.76 7.34
N ARG A 160 6.51 9.57 6.21
CA ARG A 160 5.43 10.43 5.70
C ARG A 160 4.06 9.80 5.93
N VAL A 161 3.95 8.48 5.82
CA VAL A 161 2.67 7.76 5.98
C VAL A 161 2.81 6.65 7.02
N LEU A 162 1.97 6.70 8.04
CA LEU A 162 1.75 5.60 8.99
C LEU A 162 0.28 5.20 8.92
N ALA A 163 0.00 3.94 8.61
CA ALA A 163 -1.38 3.48 8.54
C ALA A 163 -1.59 2.13 9.22
N ILE A 164 -2.74 2.01 9.89
CA ILE A 164 -3.25 0.79 10.51
C ILE A 164 -4.58 0.46 9.84
N PRO A 165 -4.58 -0.27 8.71
CA PRO A 165 -5.77 -0.40 7.85
C PRO A 165 -6.98 -1.05 8.55
N LYS A 166 -6.76 -1.90 9.56
CA LYS A 166 -7.85 -2.52 10.34
C LYS A 166 -8.51 -1.58 11.35
N SER A 167 -7.89 -0.44 11.65
CA SER A 167 -8.34 0.50 12.69
C SER A 167 -8.77 1.85 12.10
N SER A 168 -8.80 2.00 10.77
CA SER A 168 -9.12 3.25 10.05
C SER A 168 -8.19 4.45 10.32
N PHE A 169 -7.11 4.25 11.08
CA PHE A 169 -6.13 5.30 11.38
C PHE A 169 -5.08 5.42 10.26
N ILE A 170 -5.02 6.60 9.65
CA ILE A 170 -4.00 7.01 8.69
C ILE A 170 -3.41 8.33 9.19
N PHE A 171 -2.13 8.33 9.57
CA PHE A 171 -1.38 9.51 9.94
C PHE A 171 -0.48 9.92 8.77
N ARG A 172 -0.62 11.17 8.34
CA ARG A 172 0.32 11.83 7.45
C ARG A 172 1.25 12.68 8.32
N LEU A 173 2.53 12.35 8.32
CA LEU A 173 3.57 13.12 9.02
C LEU A 173 4.19 14.07 7.98
N THR A 174 4.07 15.37 8.23
CA THR A 174 4.59 16.47 7.39
C THR A 174 6.09 16.61 7.48
#